data_AF-A0A8N5EKM1-F1
#
_entry.id   AF-A0A8N5EKM1-F1
#
_cell.length_a   1.000
_cell.length_b   1.000
_cell.length_c   1.000
_cell.angle_alpha   90.00
_cell.angle_beta   90.00
_cell.angle_gamma   90.00
#
_symmetry.space_group_name_H-M   'P 1'
#
loop_
_entity.id
_entity.type
_entity.pdbx_description
1 polymer ?
#
loop_
_entity_poly.entity_id
_entity_poly.type
_entity_poly.pdbx_seq_one_letter_code
_entity_poly.pdbx_strand_id
1 'polypeptide(L)'
;MELKELEYRPVQVRGRFDHSKELYLLPRSLLDPEREAREAGRISSHPENGANVITPFYCTELGVMILVNRGFVPKNKLKPETRLKGQIEDEIDLTGVVRLTEKRKPFVPENNIEQNRWHYRDLEAMAKVTGAEPIFIDADFKSTVPGGPIGGQTRVSLRNEHMQYIVTWYGLCAATSFLWYKKFIQKVPL
;
A
#
# COMPACT_ATOMS: atom_id res chain seq x y z
N MET A 1 -13.88 6.94 -20.78
CA MET A 1 -13.44 5.74 -20.05
C MET A 1 -13.69 6.01 -18.58
N GLU A 2 -14.47 5.18 -17.87
CA GLU A 2 -14.72 5.40 -16.45
C GLU A 2 -13.47 5.08 -15.63
N LEU A 3 -13.10 5.92 -14.65
CA LEU A 3 -11.97 5.68 -13.74
C LEU A 3 -12.04 4.32 -13.02
N LYS A 4 -13.25 3.79 -12.82
CA LYS A 4 -13.47 2.46 -12.21
C LYS A 4 -12.87 1.33 -13.03
N GLU A 5 -12.87 1.43 -14.36
CA GLU A 5 -12.31 0.41 -15.25
C GLU A 5 -10.78 0.40 -15.24
N LEU A 6 -10.18 1.48 -14.74
CA LEU A 6 -8.73 1.66 -14.65
C LEU A 6 -8.16 1.26 -13.29
N GLU A 7 -8.99 0.91 -12.30
CA GLU A 7 -8.47 0.47 -11.01
C GLU A 7 -7.54 -0.74 -11.18
N TYR A 8 -6.37 -0.68 -10.56
CA TYR A 8 -5.28 -1.68 -10.72
C TYR A 8 -4.61 -1.73 -12.10
N ARG A 9 -4.95 -0.85 -13.04
CA ARG A 9 -4.24 -0.75 -14.32
C ARG A 9 -3.04 0.20 -14.23
N PRO A 10 -1.91 -0.14 -14.88
CA PRO A 10 -0.80 0.78 -15.00
C PRO A 10 -1.20 1.95 -15.89
N VAL A 11 -0.86 3.15 -15.45
CA VAL A 11 -1.02 4.40 -16.20
C VAL A 11 0.29 5.19 -16.16
N GLN A 12 0.54 5.93 -17.21
CA GLN A 12 1.67 6.86 -17.31
C GLN A 12 1.10 8.27 -17.44
N VAL A 13 1.65 9.21 -16.66
CA VAL A 13 1.29 10.63 -16.71
C VAL A 13 2.54 11.48 -16.69
N ARG A 14 2.53 12.59 -17.42
CA ARG A 14 3.64 13.54 -17.45
C ARG A 14 3.24 14.86 -16.82
N GLY A 15 4.13 15.45 -16.03
CA GLY A 15 3.78 16.63 -15.25
C GLY A 15 4.72 16.99 -14.12
N ARG A 16 4.26 17.87 -13.23
CA ARG A 16 5.05 18.42 -12.10
C ARG A 16 4.31 18.30 -10.78
N PHE A 17 5.05 18.11 -9.69
CA PHE A 17 4.48 18.09 -8.34
C PHE A 17 4.29 19.49 -7.77
N ASP A 18 3.19 19.70 -7.07
CA ASP A 18 2.98 20.85 -6.17
C ASP A 18 3.28 20.42 -4.73
N HIS A 19 4.54 20.60 -4.32
CA HIS A 19 5.01 20.25 -2.99
C HIS A 19 4.45 21.14 -1.87
N SER A 20 3.79 22.26 -2.19
CA SER A 20 3.20 23.15 -1.18
C SER A 20 1.94 22.58 -0.53
N LYS A 21 1.31 21.60 -1.19
CA LYS A 21 0.02 21.01 -0.79
C LYS A 21 0.11 19.51 -0.52
N GLU A 22 1.25 19.04 -0.03
CA GLU A 22 1.43 17.64 0.34
C GLU A 22 0.48 17.23 1.47
N LEU A 23 -0.10 16.04 1.34
CA LEU A 23 -0.97 15.41 2.34
C LEU A 23 -0.28 14.17 2.92
N TYR A 24 -0.48 13.93 4.21
CA TYR A 24 0.13 12.80 4.91
C TYR A 24 -0.90 11.76 5.29
N LEU A 25 -0.75 10.54 4.78
CA LEU A 25 -1.57 9.39 5.12
C LEU A 25 -0.84 8.52 6.15
N LEU A 26 -1.31 8.53 7.40
CA LEU A 26 -0.68 7.88 8.54
C LEU A 26 -1.70 7.24 9.52
N PRO A 27 -1.30 6.21 10.26
CA PRO A 27 -0.01 5.51 10.17
C PRO A 27 0.06 4.60 8.94
N ARG A 28 1.26 4.53 8.35
CA ARG A 28 1.61 3.52 7.33
C ARG A 28 2.89 2.83 7.76
N SER A 29 3.05 1.58 7.33
CA SER A 29 4.26 0.80 7.55
C SER A 29 4.96 0.61 6.22
N LEU A 30 6.30 0.63 6.23
CA LEU A 30 7.08 0.34 5.04
C LEU A 30 6.75 -1.07 4.55
N LEU A 31 6.37 -1.18 3.28
CA LEU A 31 6.24 -2.44 2.58
C LEU A 31 7.57 -2.75 1.90
N ASP A 32 8.20 -3.81 2.39
CA ASP A 32 9.43 -4.38 1.83
C ASP A 32 9.18 -5.89 1.64
N PRO A 33 8.81 -6.33 0.42
CA PRO A 33 8.49 -7.73 0.17
C PRO A 33 9.64 -8.70 0.48
N GLU A 34 10.89 -8.29 0.27
CA GLU A 34 12.04 -9.14 0.57
C GLU A 34 12.21 -9.31 2.09
N ARG A 35 12.05 -8.23 2.84
CA ARG A 35 12.09 -8.28 4.30
C ARG A 35 10.90 -9.04 4.88
N GLU A 36 9.69 -8.80 4.38
CA GLU A 36 8.49 -9.54 4.79
C GLU A 36 8.65 -11.05 4.53
N ALA A 37 9.22 -11.45 3.39
CA ALA A 37 9.49 -12.85 3.09
C ALA A 37 10.53 -13.48 4.03
N ARG A 38 11.60 -12.75 4.38
CA ARG A 38 12.65 -13.21 5.32
C ARG A 38 12.18 -13.28 6.76
N GLU A 39 11.28 -12.38 7.16
CA GLU A 39 10.72 -12.31 8.51
C GLU A 39 9.41 -13.10 8.67
N ALA A 40 8.88 -13.67 7.59
CA ALA A 40 7.67 -14.47 7.60
C ALA A 40 7.75 -15.60 8.63
N GLY A 41 6.79 -15.66 9.55
CA GLY A 41 6.73 -16.66 10.62
C GLY A 41 7.48 -16.28 11.91
N ARG A 42 8.15 -15.12 11.97
CA ARG A 42 8.71 -14.60 13.23
C ARG A 42 7.62 -13.97 14.10
N ILE A 43 7.67 -14.25 15.40
CA ILE A 43 6.71 -13.75 16.40
C ILE A 43 6.92 -12.25 16.67
N SER A 44 8.13 -11.72 16.42
CA SER A 44 8.47 -10.31 16.57
C SER A 44 8.94 -9.71 15.25
N SER A 45 8.09 -8.90 14.62
CA SER A 45 8.50 -7.95 13.58
C SER A 45 8.25 -6.52 14.10
N HIS A 46 9.22 -5.64 13.89
CA HIS A 46 9.07 -4.21 14.15
C HIS A 46 8.97 -3.50 12.80
N PRO A 47 7.75 -3.37 12.24
CA PRO A 47 7.56 -2.63 11.00
C PRO A 47 7.94 -1.17 11.23
N GLU A 48 8.70 -0.60 10.29
CA GLU A 48 9.04 0.81 10.35
C GLU A 48 7.76 1.63 10.11
N ASN A 49 7.39 2.44 11.10
CA ASN A 49 6.19 3.26 11.05
C ASN A 49 6.50 4.64 10.47
N GLY A 50 5.61 5.11 9.61
CA GLY A 50 5.75 6.34 8.85
C GLY A 50 4.43 6.80 8.27
N ALA A 51 4.52 7.46 7.12
CA ALA A 51 3.39 7.96 6.37
C ALA A 51 3.60 7.74 4.88
N ASN A 52 2.49 7.65 4.15
CA ASN A 52 2.53 7.86 2.71
C ASN A 52 2.39 9.35 2.43
N VAL A 53 3.19 9.86 1.49
CA VAL A 53 3.14 11.26 1.04
C VAL A 53 2.32 11.32 -0.24
N ILE A 54 1.18 12.02 -0.16
CA ILE A 54 0.33 12.30 -1.30
C ILE A 54 0.63 13.72 -1.74
N THR A 55 0.98 13.91 -3.00
CA THR A 55 1.32 15.22 -3.55
C THR A 55 0.44 15.50 -4.75
N PRO A 56 -0.19 16.69 -4.84
CA PRO A 56 -0.87 17.09 -6.05
C PRO A 56 0.11 17.18 -7.21
N PHE A 57 -0.31 16.72 -8.38
CA PHE A 57 0.50 16.62 -9.58
C PHE A 57 -0.24 17.24 -10.75
N TYR A 58 0.35 18.27 -11.35
CA TYR A 58 -0.19 18.90 -12.54
C TYR A 58 0.11 18.03 -13.74
N CYS A 59 -0.91 17.38 -14.29
CA CYS A 59 -0.77 16.56 -15.50
C CYS A 59 -0.82 17.48 -16.72
N THR A 60 0.32 17.66 -17.40
CA THR A 60 0.45 18.56 -18.55
C THR A 60 -0.45 18.15 -19.72
N GLU A 61 -0.63 16.84 -19.93
CA GLU A 61 -1.44 16.31 -21.04
C GLU A 61 -2.94 16.49 -20.83
N LEU A 62 -3.42 16.37 -19.58
CA LEU A 62 -4.83 16.49 -19.23
C LEU A 62 -5.21 17.92 -18.81
N GLY A 63 -4.23 18.77 -18.49
CA GLY A 63 -4.43 20.13 -18.01
C GLY A 63 -5.07 20.22 -16.62
N VAL A 64 -5.08 19.13 -15.85
CA VAL A 64 -5.70 19.03 -14.52
C VAL A 64 -4.70 18.65 -13.45
N MET A 65 -4.97 19.06 -12.22
CA MET A 65 -4.27 18.60 -11.02
C MET A 65 -4.86 17.25 -10.58
N ILE A 66 -4.03 16.25 -10.32
CA ILE A 66 -4.43 14.95 -9.77
C ILE A 66 -3.69 14.66 -8.47
N LEU A 67 -4.12 13.65 -7.71
CA LEU A 67 -3.45 13.21 -6.50
C LEU A 67 -2.50 12.05 -6.80
N VAL A 68 -1.25 12.15 -6.35
CA VAL A 68 -0.27 11.07 -6.50
C VAL A 68 0.25 10.64 -5.13
N ASN A 69 0.07 9.38 -4.77
CA ASN A 69 0.82 8.79 -3.67
C ASN A 69 2.24 8.49 -4.14
N ARG A 70 3.20 9.28 -3.66
CA ARG A 70 4.63 9.11 -3.94
C ARG A 70 5.25 7.98 -3.12
N GLY A 71 4.52 7.51 -2.12
CA GLY A 71 4.89 6.37 -1.30
C GLY A 71 5.39 6.75 0.09
N PHE A 72 6.14 5.84 0.71
CA PHE A 72 6.42 5.83 2.14
C PHE A 72 7.59 6.75 2.52
N VAL A 73 7.43 7.47 3.62
CA VAL A 73 8.53 8.12 4.36
C VAL A 73 8.50 7.72 5.83
N PRO A 74 9.66 7.50 6.47
CA PRO A 74 9.73 7.28 7.90
C PRO A 74 9.33 8.56 8.67
N LYS A 75 8.90 8.41 9.92
CA LYS A 75 8.40 9.54 10.75
C LYS A 75 9.38 10.72 10.85
N ASN A 76 10.69 10.45 10.90
CA ASN A 76 11.73 11.48 10.94
C ASN A 76 11.90 12.25 9.62
N LYS A 77 11.31 11.76 8.52
CA LYS A 77 11.35 12.39 7.18
C LYS A 77 10.00 12.92 6.70
N LEU A 78 9.04 13.08 7.61
CA LEU A 78 7.70 13.58 7.26
C LEU A 78 7.77 14.99 6.67
N LYS A 79 8.55 15.88 7.30
CA LYS A 79 8.69 17.29 6.91
C LYS A 79 9.41 17.42 5.56
N PRO A 80 8.90 18.23 4.61
CA PRO A 80 9.52 18.41 3.30
C PRO A 80 11.00 18.80 3.35
N GLU A 81 11.36 19.67 4.30
CA GLU A 81 12.72 20.17 4.56
C GLU A 81 13.74 19.06 4.85
N THR A 82 13.28 17.93 5.41
CA THR A 82 14.14 16.79 5.77
C THR A 82 14.41 15.84 4.60
N ARG A 83 13.79 16.10 3.44
CA ARG A 83 13.86 15.26 2.23
C ARG A 83 13.94 16.09 0.94
N LEU A 84 14.82 17.10 0.92
CA LEU A 84 15.01 18.00 -0.23
C LEU A 84 15.24 17.27 -1.56
N LYS A 85 16.02 16.18 -1.56
CA LYS A 85 16.24 15.36 -2.76
C LYS A 85 14.96 14.76 -3.33
N GLY A 86 13.94 14.58 -2.48
CA GLY A 86 12.63 14.12 -2.89
C GLY A 86 11.69 15.25 -3.32
N GLN A 87 12.07 16.52 -3.33
CA GLN A 87 11.24 17.62 -3.84
C GLN A 87 11.64 17.88 -5.30
N ILE A 88 11.08 17.11 -6.22
CA ILE A 88 11.41 17.24 -7.65
C ILE A 88 10.53 18.34 -8.24
N GLU A 89 11.15 19.43 -8.68
CA GLU A 89 10.45 20.56 -9.31
C GLU A 89 10.34 20.42 -10.83
N ASP A 90 11.16 19.55 -11.43
CA ASP A 90 11.17 19.29 -12.86
C ASP A 90 9.92 18.53 -13.33
N GLU A 91 9.65 18.62 -14.62
CA GLU A 91 8.64 17.78 -15.26
C GLU A 91 9.14 16.34 -15.38
N ILE A 92 8.34 15.38 -14.94
CA ILE A 92 8.69 13.97 -14.95
C ILE A 92 7.61 13.11 -15.60
N ASP A 93 8.03 11.97 -16.14
CA ASP A 93 7.14 10.87 -16.50
C ASP A 93 6.93 9.96 -15.29
N LEU A 94 5.71 9.92 -14.78
CA LEU A 94 5.31 9.12 -13.63
C LEU A 94 4.53 7.89 -14.11
N THR A 95 4.97 6.71 -13.69
CA THR A 95 4.21 5.47 -13.86
C THR A 95 3.61 5.05 -12.52
N GLY A 96 2.35 4.66 -12.54
CA GLY A 96 1.67 4.21 -11.34
C GLY A 96 0.38 3.48 -11.64
N VAL A 97 -0.39 3.22 -10.58
CA VAL A 97 -1.63 2.46 -10.64
C VAL A 97 -2.79 3.30 -10.12
N VAL A 98 -3.89 3.36 -10.86
CA VAL A 98 -5.09 4.06 -10.41
C VAL A 98 -5.71 3.34 -9.23
N ARG A 99 -6.06 4.08 -8.19
CA ARG A 99 -6.76 3.55 -7.02
C ARG A 99 -7.96 4.41 -6.65
N LEU A 100 -9.08 3.77 -6.32
CA LEU A 100 -10.33 4.46 -5.99
C LEU A 100 -10.38 4.91 -4.53
N THR A 101 -11.33 5.77 -4.19
CA THR A 101 -11.58 6.19 -2.80
C THR A 101 -11.79 4.98 -1.87
N GLU A 102 -11.22 5.04 -0.67
CA GLU A 102 -11.35 3.98 0.32
C GLU A 102 -12.62 4.17 1.16
N LYS A 103 -13.40 3.10 1.33
CA LYS A 103 -14.45 3.10 2.34
C LYS A 103 -13.82 3.04 3.72
N ARG A 104 -14.13 4.02 4.57
CA ARG A 104 -13.71 4.02 5.98
C ARG A 104 -14.19 2.75 6.68
N LYS A 105 -13.26 2.01 7.29
CA LYS A 105 -13.57 0.81 8.08
C LYS A 105 -14.03 1.21 9.49
N PRO A 106 -14.84 0.37 10.16
CA PRO A 106 -15.11 0.51 11.59
C PRO A 106 -13.80 0.62 12.37
N PHE A 107 -13.75 1.49 13.38
CA PHE A 107 -12.58 1.76 14.25
C PHE A 107 -11.40 2.51 13.61
N VAL A 108 -11.49 2.93 12.34
CA VAL A 108 -10.53 3.90 11.78
C VAL A 108 -10.99 5.32 12.18
N PRO A 109 -10.13 6.18 12.76
CA PRO A 109 -10.52 7.56 13.06
C PRO A 109 -10.90 8.36 11.80
N GLU A 110 -11.64 9.45 11.97
CA GLU A 110 -11.93 10.38 10.87
C GLU A 110 -10.68 11.17 10.48
N ASN A 111 -10.57 11.54 9.21
CA ASN A 111 -9.46 12.34 8.71
C ASN A 111 -9.44 13.72 9.40
N ASN A 112 -8.27 14.17 9.85
CA ASN A 112 -8.09 15.51 10.39
C ASN A 112 -7.49 16.41 9.32
N ILE A 113 -8.36 17.18 8.65
CA ILE A 113 -8.00 18.08 7.55
C ILE A 113 -7.10 19.22 8.05
N GLU A 114 -7.44 19.84 9.19
CA GLU A 114 -6.73 21.00 9.74
C GLU A 114 -5.27 20.69 10.10
N GLN A 115 -5.02 19.50 10.66
CA GLN A 115 -3.68 19.04 10.99
C GLN A 115 -2.97 18.32 9.85
N ASN A 116 -3.63 18.20 8.68
CA ASN A 116 -3.14 17.44 7.54
C ASN A 116 -2.76 16.00 7.89
N ARG A 117 -3.63 15.33 8.66
CA ARG A 117 -3.46 13.94 9.10
C ARG A 117 -4.59 13.09 8.56
N TRP A 118 -4.27 12.31 7.54
CA TRP A 118 -5.22 11.43 6.87
C TRP A 118 -5.02 10.01 7.35
N HIS A 119 -6.10 9.29 7.63
CA HIS A 119 -6.10 7.90 8.07
C HIS A 119 -6.51 6.93 6.96
N TYR A 120 -7.41 7.38 6.08
CA TYR A 120 -7.88 6.65 4.90
C TYR A 120 -7.94 7.59 3.69
N ARG A 121 -7.89 7.00 2.49
CA ARG A 121 -7.93 7.75 1.22
C ARG A 121 -9.36 8.19 0.90
N ASP A 122 -9.68 9.44 1.23
CA ASP A 122 -10.92 10.10 0.83
C ASP A 122 -10.62 11.09 -0.31
N LEU A 123 -10.86 10.66 -1.56
CA LEU A 123 -10.46 11.45 -2.72
C LEU A 123 -11.20 12.78 -2.83
N GLU A 124 -12.47 12.82 -2.46
CA GLU A 124 -13.28 14.04 -2.51
C GLU A 124 -12.78 15.07 -1.49
N ALA A 125 -12.49 14.63 -0.27
CA ALA A 125 -11.95 15.51 0.75
C ALA A 125 -10.52 15.98 0.41
N MET A 126 -9.66 15.08 -0.08
CA MET A 126 -8.30 15.42 -0.49
C MET A 126 -8.27 16.38 -1.70
N ALA A 127 -9.14 16.15 -2.68
CA ALA A 127 -9.35 17.01 -3.85
C ALA A 127 -9.72 18.43 -3.43
N LYS A 128 -10.71 18.59 -2.54
CA LYS A 128 -11.16 19.90 -2.04
C LYS A 128 -10.05 20.69 -1.35
N VAL A 129 -9.18 20.03 -0.60
CA VAL A 129 -8.08 20.70 0.12
C VAL A 129 -6.97 21.13 -0.84
N THR A 130 -6.71 20.34 -1.89
CA THR A 130 -5.58 20.55 -2.79
C THR A 130 -5.94 21.36 -4.04
N GLY A 131 -7.22 21.39 -4.41
CA GLY A 131 -7.69 21.88 -5.70
C GLY A 131 -7.42 20.88 -6.84
N ALA A 132 -7.13 19.63 -6.51
CA ALA A 132 -6.99 18.54 -7.49
C ALA A 132 -8.35 17.92 -7.82
N GLU A 133 -8.42 17.25 -8.96
CA GLU A 133 -9.51 16.33 -9.28
C GLU A 133 -9.41 15.07 -8.40
N PRO A 134 -10.53 14.37 -8.12
CA PRO A 134 -10.57 13.15 -7.31
C PRO A 134 -10.02 11.92 -8.08
N ILE A 135 -8.87 12.10 -8.75
CA ILE A 135 -8.10 11.12 -9.48
C ILE A 135 -6.86 10.82 -8.65
N PHE A 136 -6.60 9.54 -8.38
CA PHE A 136 -5.50 9.12 -7.53
C PHE A 136 -4.66 8.03 -8.18
N ILE A 137 -3.34 8.26 -8.20
CA ILE A 137 -2.34 7.33 -8.72
C ILE A 137 -1.39 6.93 -7.59
N ASP A 138 -1.18 5.63 -7.42
CA ASP A 138 -0.13 5.08 -6.56
C ASP A 138 1.14 4.91 -7.40
N ALA A 139 2.19 5.67 -7.11
CA ALA A 139 3.43 5.65 -7.88
C ALA A 139 4.11 4.28 -7.77
N ASP A 140 4.70 3.83 -8.87
CA ASP A 140 5.46 2.58 -8.89
C ASP A 140 6.78 2.67 -8.11
N PHE A 141 7.46 1.54 -7.93
CA PHE A 141 8.75 1.53 -7.23
C PHE A 141 9.85 2.28 -7.99
N LYS A 142 9.79 2.36 -9.33
CA LYS A 142 10.78 3.06 -10.16
C LYS A 142 10.75 4.57 -9.94
N SER A 143 9.61 5.11 -9.51
CA SER A 143 9.42 6.50 -9.13
C SER A 143 10.10 6.87 -7.79
N THR A 144 10.75 5.91 -7.12
CA THR A 144 11.47 6.14 -5.86
C THR A 144 12.69 7.02 -6.07
N VAL A 145 12.81 8.06 -5.26
CA VAL A 145 13.97 8.97 -5.27
C VAL A 145 14.84 8.70 -4.05
N PRO A 146 16.17 8.51 -4.20
CA PRO A 146 17.07 8.36 -3.07
C PRO A 146 16.97 9.52 -2.06
N GLY A 147 16.51 9.21 -0.85
CA GLY A 147 16.30 10.20 0.21
C GLY A 147 14.91 10.86 0.20
N GLY A 148 14.07 10.57 -0.78
CA GLY A 148 12.66 10.96 -0.86
C GLY A 148 11.70 9.83 -0.47
N PRO A 149 10.41 9.96 -0.81
CA PRO A 149 9.42 8.89 -0.64
C PRO A 149 9.76 7.63 -1.44
N ILE A 150 9.51 6.47 -0.83
CA ILE A 150 9.70 5.15 -1.43
C ILE A 150 8.40 4.74 -2.11
N GLY A 151 8.39 4.68 -3.44
CA GLY A 151 7.24 4.28 -4.25
C GLY A 151 6.91 2.79 -4.17
N GLY A 152 5.89 2.35 -4.91
CA GLY A 152 5.50 0.94 -4.97
C GLY A 152 4.89 0.40 -3.66
N GLN A 153 4.33 1.29 -2.84
CA GLN A 153 3.77 0.94 -1.51
C GLN A 153 2.30 0.50 -1.59
N THR A 154 1.87 0.05 -2.77
CA THR A 154 0.56 -0.55 -2.99
C THR A 154 0.53 -1.91 -2.32
N ARG A 155 -0.14 -2.04 -1.17
CA ARG A 155 -0.28 -3.35 -0.51
C ARG A 155 -1.18 -4.28 -1.34
N VAL A 156 -0.58 -5.29 -1.94
CA VAL A 156 -1.30 -6.39 -2.60
C VAL A 156 -1.18 -7.62 -1.70
N SER A 157 -2.16 -7.81 -0.80
CA SER A 157 -2.20 -9.01 0.05
C SER A 157 -3.01 -10.10 -0.64
N LEU A 158 -2.34 -11.10 -1.18
CA LEU A 158 -2.98 -12.33 -1.63
C LEU A 158 -3.05 -13.29 -0.44
N ARG A 159 -4.24 -13.78 -0.13
CA ARG A 159 -4.45 -14.72 0.98
C ARG A 159 -3.73 -16.04 0.65
N ASN A 160 -2.78 -16.44 1.48
CA ASN A 160 -2.02 -17.67 1.32
C ASN A 160 -2.21 -18.58 2.54
N GLU A 161 -3.10 -19.56 2.42
CA GLU A 161 -3.43 -20.54 3.47
C GLU A 161 -2.84 -21.92 3.15
N HIS A 162 -1.94 -22.03 2.17
CA HIS A 162 -1.49 -23.33 1.63
C HIS A 162 -0.83 -24.20 2.71
N MET A 163 -0.02 -23.62 3.59
CA MET A 163 0.60 -24.36 4.69
C MET A 163 -0.44 -24.91 5.67
N GLN A 164 -1.45 -24.12 6.02
CA GLN A 164 -2.55 -24.58 6.90
C GLN A 164 -3.32 -25.74 6.25
N TYR A 165 -3.60 -25.64 4.95
CA TYR A 165 -4.22 -26.73 4.21
C TYR A 165 -3.35 -27.98 4.19
N ILE A 166 -2.05 -27.86 3.91
CA ILE A 166 -1.11 -28.98 3.95
C ILE A 166 -1.17 -29.65 5.33
N VAL A 167 -1.04 -28.90 6.42
CA VAL A 167 -1.08 -29.48 7.79
C VAL A 167 -2.40 -30.19 8.05
N THR A 168 -3.53 -29.57 7.69
CA THR A 168 -4.86 -30.17 7.87
C THR A 168 -4.99 -31.48 7.10
N TRP A 169 -4.66 -31.48 5.81
CA TRP A 169 -4.85 -32.65 4.95
C TRP A 169 -3.89 -33.78 5.29
N TYR A 170 -2.59 -33.49 5.47
CA TYR A 170 -1.63 -34.51 5.86
C TYR A 170 -1.89 -35.03 7.29
N GLY A 171 -2.37 -34.19 8.20
CA GLY A 171 -2.80 -34.61 9.54
C GLY A 171 -3.98 -35.59 9.50
N LEU A 172 -5.01 -35.29 8.70
CA LEU A 172 -6.14 -36.19 8.49
C LEU A 172 -5.72 -37.51 7.84
N CYS A 173 -4.85 -37.45 6.81
CA CYS A 173 -4.28 -38.64 6.17
C CYS A 173 -3.49 -39.50 7.18
N ALA A 174 -2.66 -38.90 8.03
CA ALA A 174 -1.90 -39.63 9.04
C ALA A 174 -2.80 -40.29 10.09
N ALA A 175 -3.80 -39.55 10.61
CA ALA A 175 -4.75 -40.08 11.60
C ALA A 175 -5.56 -41.26 11.04
N THR A 176 -6.10 -41.11 9.83
CA THR A 176 -6.88 -42.17 9.17
C THR A 176 -6.01 -43.38 8.80
N SER A 177 -4.79 -43.17 8.32
CA SER A 177 -3.84 -44.26 8.05
C SER A 177 -3.46 -45.02 9.32
N PHE A 178 -3.27 -44.30 10.44
CA PHE A 178 -2.98 -44.90 11.74
C PHE A 178 -4.14 -45.77 12.24
N LEU A 179 -5.38 -45.28 12.15
CA LEU A 179 -6.57 -46.05 12.52
C LEU A 179 -6.73 -47.30 11.65
N TRP A 180 -6.50 -47.18 10.35
CA TRP A 180 -6.51 -48.31 9.42
C TRP A 180 -5.46 -49.36 9.80
N TYR A 181 -4.23 -48.92 10.07
CA TYR A 181 -3.14 -49.81 10.49
C TYR A 181 -3.47 -50.56 11.79
N LYS A 182 -3.98 -49.85 12.82
CA LYS A 182 -4.39 -50.49 14.08
C LYS A 182 -5.50 -51.53 13.89
N LYS A 183 -6.49 -51.21 13.05
CA LYS A 183 -7.65 -52.08 12.83
C LYS A 183 -7.30 -53.34 12.03
N PHE A 184 -6.56 -53.20 10.93
CA PHE A 184 -6.38 -54.29 9.97
C PHE A 184 -5.07 -55.05 10.11
N ILE A 185 -3.99 -54.39 10.58
CA ILE A 185 -2.68 -55.02 10.73
C ILE A 185 -2.45 -55.48 12.17
N GLN A 186 -2.66 -54.60 13.15
CA GLN A 186 -2.48 -54.97 14.57
C GLN A 186 -3.68 -55.76 15.14
N LYS A 187 -4.83 -55.79 14.44
CA LYS A 187 -6.06 -56.48 14.85
C LYS A 187 -6.48 -56.18 16.29
N VAL A 188 -6.25 -54.95 16.75
CA VAL A 188 -6.69 -54.54 18.08
C VAL A 188 -8.22 -54.45 18.05
N PRO A 189 -8.96 -55.19 18.89
CA PRO A 189 -10.41 -55.04 18.98
C PRO A 189 -10.75 -53.61 19.41
N LEU A 190 -11.79 -53.05 18.80
CA LEU A 190 -12.32 -51.71 19.10
C LEU A 190 -12.70 -51.58 20.58
#